data_AF-A0A7C4M977-F1
#
_entry.id   AF-A0A7C4M977-F1
#
_cell.length_a   1.000
_cell.length_b   1.000
_cell.length_c   1.000
_cell.angle_alpha   90.00
_cell.angle_beta   90.00
_cell.angle_gamma   90.00
#
_symmetry.space_group_name_H-M   'P 1'
#
loop_
_entity.id
_entity.type
_entity.pdbx_description
1 polymer ?
#
loop_
_entity_poly.entity_id
_entity_poly.type
_entity_poly.pdbx_seq_one_letter_code
_entity_poly.pdbx_strand_id
1 'polypeptide(L)'
;MENTIFKILIILIIISLHNIAFVNSQQEDDASIIVGYSKSYMLPLLEGGSLYFEKGEELWAMTLDKPTVLRLISPTGKVTEHYIEPLKQILVKSFTEDDEEGQWILKSEKYNLMIELSSRKKLEDNTRLNYRISGGKLIIETANKDQDVFIIDVEDGGFLIPAGIEVDMKPLYFNRTNTQLYTDVVMDLVYPGEFSYSGKLLDRPYSITMEPLAARIVGKLREDTLTVVIPNLHKVGAGGIIPVREGEAILKIRYVSIMQNGSSLQVLNYTSQIEQVKVYIVDEIFNEWAGRNVAKSFSINIEEALNKTIKVIARSRQGVDISYAFIPLASVVLYEPRLNKIIGNISIIVEGHQVTVINDRGYILLTDGESALPIPVNRSSTELTLHAYVNNFKAYNGKIKINRGETYFIPVELRNLKVSIFFPNGTPAYTGILKINDSRMNIINGSASYLLPPGKYMIEFNNNEWSGIATVNLLEDTSIEINLSRNPTMLDVLKILAALESTTIILLIYLSNKAKKKQTSTFFKARLSTHN
;
A
#
# COMPACT_ATOMS: atom_id res chain seq x y z
N MET A 1 -7.65 17.08 50.20
CA MET A 1 -8.74 16.15 50.59
C MET A 1 -8.84 14.97 49.60
N GLU A 2 -8.63 15.18 48.29
CA GLU A 2 -8.62 14.12 47.26
C GLU A 2 -7.48 13.09 47.40
N ASN A 3 -6.30 13.49 47.88
CA ASN A 3 -5.18 12.57 48.12
C ASN A 3 -5.49 11.56 49.24
N THR A 4 -6.39 11.91 50.15
CA THR A 4 -6.89 11.00 51.19
C THR A 4 -7.92 10.04 50.60
N ILE A 5 -8.80 10.51 49.71
CA ILE A 5 -9.83 9.68 49.07
C ILE A 5 -9.20 8.68 48.09
N PHE A 6 -8.19 9.07 47.32
CA PHE A 6 -7.47 8.16 46.41
C PHE A 6 -6.65 7.11 47.17
N LYS A 7 -6.01 7.49 48.27
CA LYS A 7 -5.34 6.53 49.18
C LYS A 7 -6.34 5.59 49.83
N ILE A 8 -7.51 6.09 50.24
CA ILE A 8 -8.61 5.27 50.79
C ILE A 8 -9.17 4.33 49.72
N LEU A 9 -9.29 4.77 48.47
CA LEU A 9 -9.77 3.94 47.36
C LEU A 9 -8.77 2.84 46.98
N ILE A 10 -7.47 3.15 46.96
CA ILE A 10 -6.40 2.15 46.76
C ILE A 10 -6.38 1.16 47.93
N ILE A 11 -6.48 1.63 49.17
CA ILE A 11 -6.56 0.77 50.35
C ILE A 11 -7.81 -0.12 50.27
N LEU A 12 -8.96 0.40 49.82
CA LEU A 12 -10.19 -0.38 49.64
C LEU A 12 -10.10 -1.39 48.49
N ILE A 13 -9.42 -1.05 47.39
CA ILE A 13 -9.17 -1.98 46.28
C ILE A 13 -8.21 -3.09 46.74
N ILE A 14 -7.14 -2.74 47.46
CA ILE A 14 -6.21 -3.71 48.05
C ILE A 14 -6.94 -4.61 49.06
N ILE A 15 -7.79 -4.06 49.94
CA ILE A 15 -8.59 -4.84 50.89
C ILE A 15 -9.62 -5.72 50.17
N SER A 16 -10.24 -5.24 49.08
CA SER A 16 -11.19 -6.04 48.29
C SER A 16 -10.51 -7.20 47.55
N LEU A 17 -9.29 -6.98 47.03
CA LEU A 17 -8.45 -8.01 46.43
C LEU A 17 -7.94 -9.01 47.48
N HIS A 18 -7.63 -8.52 48.69
CA HIS A 18 -7.25 -9.36 49.83
C HIS A 18 -8.42 -10.24 50.31
N ASN A 19 -9.65 -9.70 50.33
CA ASN A 19 -10.82 -10.45 50.78
C ASN A 19 -11.36 -11.46 49.76
N ILE A 20 -11.15 -11.23 48.46
CA ILE A 20 -11.46 -12.25 47.43
C ILE A 20 -10.46 -13.42 47.50
N ALA A 21 -9.25 -13.20 48.02
CA ALA A 21 -8.27 -14.24 48.26
C ALA A 21 -8.47 -15.01 49.59
N PHE A 22 -9.21 -14.45 50.56
CA PHE A 22 -9.26 -15.00 51.94
C PHE A 22 -10.42 -15.95 52.27
N VAL A 23 -11.33 -16.21 51.32
CA VAL A 23 -12.39 -17.23 51.50
C VAL A 23 -12.08 -18.45 50.63
N ASN A 24 -10.93 -19.07 50.89
CA ASN A 24 -10.78 -20.53 50.94
C ASN A 24 -9.31 -20.91 51.17
N SER A 25 -9.14 -21.87 52.09
CA SER A 25 -7.93 -22.61 52.45
C SER A 25 -6.80 -21.84 53.13
N GLN A 26 -6.64 -22.13 54.43
CA GLN A 26 -5.33 -22.37 55.02
C GLN A 26 -4.55 -23.34 54.12
N GLN A 27 -3.66 -22.80 53.29
CA GLN A 27 -2.66 -23.56 52.56
C GLN A 27 -1.46 -22.62 52.41
N GLU A 28 -0.28 -23.17 52.64
CA GLU A 28 1.03 -22.51 52.70
C GLU A 28 1.18 -21.32 51.73
N ASP A 29 0.98 -20.11 52.27
CA ASP A 29 1.91 -18.98 52.28
C ASP A 29 2.98 -18.98 51.16
N ASP A 30 2.48 -18.90 49.93
CA ASP A 30 3.26 -18.94 48.69
C ASP A 30 3.73 -17.55 48.27
N ALA A 31 5.05 -17.41 48.15
CA ALA A 31 5.72 -16.19 47.76
C ALA A 31 5.09 -15.61 46.48
N SER A 32 4.37 -14.49 46.64
CA SER A 32 3.81 -13.74 45.53
C SER A 32 4.91 -12.94 44.85
N ILE A 33 5.66 -13.60 43.96
CA ILE A 33 6.71 -12.96 43.16
C ILE A 33 6.04 -12.13 42.08
N ILE A 34 6.49 -10.89 41.92
CA ILE A 34 6.08 -10.00 40.85
C ILE A 34 7.29 -9.58 40.02
N VAL A 35 7.06 -9.38 38.72
CA VAL A 35 8.08 -9.09 37.71
C VAL A 35 7.59 -8.02 36.75
N GLY A 36 8.50 -7.26 36.15
CA GLY A 36 8.10 -6.29 35.15
C GLY A 36 9.26 -5.58 34.49
N TYR A 37 8.93 -4.65 33.61
CA TYR A 37 9.89 -3.83 32.88
C TYR A 37 10.46 -2.66 33.70
N SER A 38 9.89 -2.41 34.89
CA SER A 38 10.33 -1.35 35.80
C SER A 38 10.03 -1.70 37.25
N LYS A 39 10.58 -0.90 38.16
CA LYS A 39 10.29 -0.96 39.59
C LYS A 39 8.88 -0.50 39.99
N SER A 40 8.13 0.14 39.08
CA SER A 40 6.88 0.84 39.42
C SER A 40 5.63 0.00 39.18
N TYR A 41 5.55 -0.67 38.03
CA TYR A 41 4.45 -1.55 37.67
C TYR A 41 5.02 -2.93 37.37
N MET A 42 4.64 -3.89 38.21
CA MET A 42 5.03 -5.29 38.10
C MET A 42 3.77 -6.16 38.09
N LEU A 43 3.86 -7.27 37.36
CA LEU A 43 2.83 -8.27 37.17
C LEU A 43 3.19 -9.51 37.99
N PRO A 44 2.21 -10.32 38.43
CA PRO A 44 2.51 -11.60 39.07
C PRO A 44 3.36 -12.47 38.15
N LEU A 45 4.35 -13.18 38.69
CA LEU A 45 5.08 -14.19 37.95
C LEU A 45 4.15 -15.40 37.75
N LEU A 46 3.87 -15.76 36.50
CA LEU A 46 2.94 -16.84 36.14
C LEU A 46 3.68 -18.05 35.58
N GLU A 47 3.26 -19.26 35.96
CA GLU A 47 3.75 -20.49 35.32
C GLU A 47 3.30 -20.53 33.85
N GLY A 48 4.27 -20.76 32.97
CA GLY A 48 4.05 -20.79 31.52
C GLY A 48 3.67 -19.42 30.94
N GLY A 49 3.81 -18.34 31.72
CA GLY A 49 3.64 -16.99 31.22
C GLY A 49 4.77 -16.59 30.28
N SER A 50 4.55 -15.52 29.52
CA SER A 50 5.57 -14.96 28.62
C SER A 50 5.61 -13.44 28.70
N LEU A 51 6.81 -12.87 28.71
CA LEU A 51 7.05 -11.45 28.49
C LEU A 51 8.02 -11.26 27.32
N TYR A 52 7.81 -10.22 26.53
CA TYR A 52 8.68 -9.89 25.39
C TYR A 52 9.58 -8.71 25.74
N PHE A 53 10.88 -8.86 25.51
CA PHE A 53 11.90 -7.85 25.76
C PHE A 53 12.66 -7.50 24.48
N GLU A 54 13.06 -6.26 24.38
CA GLU A 54 14.05 -5.78 23.42
C GLU A 54 15.40 -5.57 24.10
N LYS A 55 16.48 -5.64 23.31
CA LYS A 55 17.80 -5.18 23.77
C LYS A 55 17.70 -3.72 24.21
N GLY A 56 18.32 -3.41 25.34
CA GLY A 56 18.23 -2.14 26.08
C GLY A 56 17.25 -2.17 27.26
N GLU A 57 16.34 -3.15 27.33
CA GLU A 57 15.29 -3.21 28.36
C GLU A 57 15.74 -3.90 29.65
N GLU A 58 15.02 -3.63 30.74
CA GLU A 58 15.36 -4.11 32.08
C GLU A 58 14.27 -5.01 32.66
N LEU A 59 14.67 -6.17 33.17
CA LEU A 59 13.83 -7.07 33.94
C LEU A 59 13.99 -6.78 35.43
N TRP A 60 12.90 -6.36 36.07
CA TRP A 60 12.81 -6.13 37.50
C TRP A 60 11.96 -7.21 38.18
N ALA A 61 12.28 -7.50 39.44
CA ALA A 61 11.51 -8.42 40.26
C ALA A 61 11.41 -7.96 41.72
N MET A 62 10.37 -8.42 42.41
CA MET A 62 10.16 -8.25 43.84
C MET A 62 9.39 -9.47 44.39
N THR A 63 9.66 -9.84 45.64
CA THR A 63 8.85 -10.80 46.39
C THR A 63 8.06 -10.06 47.47
N LEU A 64 6.80 -10.41 47.70
CA LEU A 64 5.94 -9.71 48.66
C LEU A 64 6.13 -10.18 50.10
N ASP A 65 6.38 -11.48 50.30
CA ASP A 65 6.23 -12.10 51.63
C ASP A 65 7.54 -12.67 52.19
N LYS A 66 8.23 -13.50 51.39
CA LYS A 66 9.39 -14.29 51.85
C LYS A 66 10.61 -14.09 50.96
N PRO A 67 11.83 -14.14 51.53
CA PRO A 67 13.03 -14.16 50.73
C PRO A 67 12.98 -15.29 49.69
N THR A 68 13.35 -14.98 48.46
CA THR A 68 13.22 -15.91 47.33
C THR A 68 14.46 -15.85 46.46
N VAL A 69 14.88 -16.98 45.91
CA VAL A 69 15.93 -17.05 44.88
C VAL A 69 15.28 -17.21 43.52
N LEU A 70 15.58 -16.30 42.60
CA LEU A 70 15.25 -16.42 41.19
C LEU A 70 16.47 -16.89 40.39
N ARG A 71 16.24 -17.77 39.42
CA ARG A 71 17.24 -18.22 38.46
C ARG A 71 16.88 -17.71 37.09
N LEU A 72 17.73 -16.92 36.47
CA LEU A 72 17.61 -16.55 35.07
C LEU A 72 18.50 -17.48 34.23
N ILE A 73 17.90 -18.14 33.25
CA ILE A 73 18.56 -19.11 32.38
C ILE A 73 18.61 -18.53 30.97
N SER A 74 19.80 -18.41 30.38
CA SER A 74 20.00 -17.94 29.01
C SER A 74 19.62 -18.99 27.97
N PRO A 75 19.46 -18.61 26.69
CA PRO A 75 19.27 -19.54 25.58
C PRO A 75 20.35 -20.63 25.50
N THR A 76 21.60 -20.30 25.83
CA THR A 76 22.72 -21.29 25.92
C THR A 76 22.75 -22.11 27.22
N GLY A 77 21.82 -21.89 28.15
CA GLY A 77 21.73 -22.61 29.41
C GLY A 77 22.59 -22.04 30.54
N LYS A 78 23.20 -20.85 30.37
CA LYS A 78 23.92 -20.17 31.45
C LYS A 78 22.93 -19.70 32.51
N VAL A 79 23.21 -20.02 33.77
CA VAL A 79 22.32 -19.69 34.90
C VAL A 79 22.92 -18.55 35.74
N THR A 80 22.10 -17.55 36.06
CA THR A 80 22.41 -16.53 37.07
C THR A 80 21.38 -16.57 38.19
N GLU A 81 21.83 -16.53 39.44
CA GLU A 81 20.97 -16.57 40.62
C GLU A 81 20.84 -15.18 41.25
N HIS A 82 19.62 -14.83 41.66
CA HIS A 82 19.27 -13.53 42.22
C HIS A 82 18.49 -13.73 43.52
N TYR A 83 19.07 -13.30 44.63
CA TYR A 83 18.40 -13.32 45.94
C TYR A 83 17.57 -12.06 46.14
N ILE A 84 16.30 -12.23 46.49
CA ILE A 84 15.32 -11.14 46.66
C ILE A 84 14.82 -11.13 48.09
N GLU A 85 14.98 -10.01 48.77
CA GLU A 85 14.38 -9.77 50.09
C GLU A 85 12.92 -9.31 49.95
N PRO A 86 12.04 -9.60 50.93
CA PRO A 86 10.66 -9.13 50.92
C PRO A 86 10.56 -7.62 50.71
N LEU A 87 9.63 -7.21 49.84
CA LEU A 87 9.30 -5.82 49.50
C LEU A 87 10.46 -5.01 48.90
N LYS A 88 11.58 -5.66 48.54
CA LYS A 88 12.73 -5.02 47.91
C LYS A 88 12.71 -5.28 46.41
N GLN A 89 12.61 -4.22 45.62
CA GLN A 89 12.76 -4.33 44.17
C GLN A 89 14.23 -4.55 43.81
N ILE A 90 14.50 -5.52 42.94
CA ILE A 90 15.82 -5.77 42.38
C ILE A 90 15.79 -5.73 40.86
N LEU A 91 16.89 -5.29 40.26
CA LEU A 91 17.16 -5.48 38.84
C LEU A 91 17.71 -6.89 38.64
N VAL A 92 16.98 -7.73 37.92
CA VAL A 92 17.41 -9.08 37.60
C VAL A 92 18.39 -9.05 36.42
N LYS A 93 18.03 -8.35 35.34
CA LYS A 93 18.87 -8.23 34.14
C LYS A 93 18.60 -6.93 33.41
N SER A 94 19.66 -6.31 32.90
CA SER A 94 19.57 -5.36 31.79
C SER A 94 20.03 -6.11 30.54
N PHE A 95 19.17 -6.19 29.52
CA PHE A 95 19.47 -6.86 28.27
C PHE A 95 20.28 -5.92 27.39
N THR A 96 21.51 -6.30 27.01
CA THR A 96 22.42 -5.48 26.21
C THR A 96 22.58 -6.05 24.80
N GLU A 97 23.32 -5.34 23.95
CA GLU A 97 23.64 -5.80 22.60
C GLU A 97 24.39 -7.14 22.55
N ASP A 98 25.14 -7.44 23.61
CA ASP A 98 25.93 -8.68 23.75
C ASP A 98 25.11 -9.87 24.25
N ASP A 99 23.89 -9.65 24.74
CA ASP A 99 23.03 -10.74 25.21
C ASP A 99 22.44 -11.55 24.04
N GLU A 100 22.32 -12.85 24.27
CA GLU A 100 21.82 -13.82 23.32
C GLU A 100 20.33 -13.64 23.06
N GLU A 101 19.94 -13.53 21.79
CA GLU A 101 18.54 -13.51 21.37
C GLU A 101 17.88 -14.88 21.50
N GLY A 102 16.56 -14.87 21.64
CA GLY A 102 15.72 -16.05 21.80
C GLY A 102 15.13 -16.15 23.21
N GLN A 103 14.80 -17.38 23.60
CA GLN A 103 14.04 -17.64 24.81
C GLN A 103 14.94 -17.74 26.04
N TRP A 104 14.73 -16.81 26.98
CA TRP A 104 15.25 -16.85 28.35
C TRP A 104 14.18 -17.42 29.29
N ILE A 105 14.59 -18.01 30.40
CA ILE A 105 13.67 -18.56 31.41
C ILE A 105 13.98 -17.96 32.77
N LEU A 106 13.01 -17.26 33.36
CA LEU A 106 13.06 -16.82 34.75
C LEU A 106 12.32 -17.84 35.62
N LYS A 107 13.08 -18.54 36.47
CA LYS A 107 12.61 -19.66 37.26
C LYS A 107 12.66 -19.34 38.76
N SER A 108 11.56 -19.61 39.45
CA SER A 108 11.48 -19.71 40.91
C SER A 108 11.36 -21.19 41.32
N GLU A 109 11.11 -21.46 42.61
CA GLU A 109 10.84 -22.82 43.08
C GLU A 109 9.57 -23.42 42.47
N LYS A 110 8.55 -22.60 42.20
CA LYS A 110 7.22 -23.04 41.75
C LYS A 110 6.87 -22.63 40.33
N TYR A 111 7.53 -21.60 39.80
CA TYR A 111 7.08 -20.95 38.58
C TYR A 111 8.21 -20.73 37.58
N ASN A 112 7.89 -20.83 36.30
CA ASN A 112 8.74 -20.60 35.15
C ASN A 112 8.06 -19.58 34.23
N LEU A 113 8.67 -18.42 34.10
CA LEU A 113 8.29 -17.37 33.16
C LEU A 113 9.22 -17.41 31.96
N MET A 114 8.64 -17.43 30.76
CA MET A 114 9.38 -17.30 29.51
C MET A 114 9.63 -15.82 29.21
N ILE A 115 10.83 -15.51 28.77
CA ILE A 115 11.22 -14.17 28.33
C ILE A 115 11.71 -14.30 26.89
N GLU A 116 10.97 -13.72 25.95
CA GLU A 116 11.36 -13.68 24.55
C GLU A 116 12.21 -12.43 24.33
N LEU A 117 13.52 -12.58 24.09
CA LEU A 117 14.41 -11.47 23.77
C LEU A 117 14.69 -11.44 22.27
N SER A 118 14.42 -10.30 21.62
CA SER A 118 14.85 -10.09 20.23
C SER A 118 15.60 -8.78 20.06
N SER A 119 16.50 -8.75 19.09
CA SER A 119 16.97 -7.48 18.53
C SER A 119 15.99 -7.00 17.48
N ARG A 120 16.04 -5.69 17.20
CA ARG A 120 15.46 -5.16 15.98
C ARG A 120 16.13 -5.83 14.78
N LYS A 121 15.35 -6.17 13.74
CA LYS A 121 15.91 -6.60 12.45
C LYS A 121 17.01 -5.64 12.01
N LYS A 122 18.18 -6.18 11.67
CA LYS A 122 19.34 -5.40 11.19
C LYS A 122 18.91 -4.42 10.10
N LEU A 123 19.46 -3.21 10.18
CA LEU A 123 19.40 -2.21 9.12
C LEU A 123 19.85 -2.85 7.81
N GLU A 124 18.96 -2.86 6.82
CA GLU A 124 19.38 -3.04 5.43
C GLU A 124 19.69 -1.65 4.89
N ASP A 125 20.87 -1.46 4.31
CA ASP A 125 21.36 -0.17 3.81
C ASP A 125 20.57 0.36 2.58
N ASN A 126 19.38 -0.17 2.29
CA ASN A 126 18.63 0.15 1.08
C ASN A 126 17.26 0.77 1.40
N THR A 127 17.22 2.11 1.45
CA THR A 127 15.97 2.87 1.44
C THR A 127 15.21 2.60 0.14
N ARG A 128 14.04 1.99 0.26
CA ARG A 128 13.24 1.59 -0.89
C ARG A 128 11.83 2.15 -0.77
N LEU A 129 11.38 2.81 -1.84
CA LEU A 129 10.00 3.24 -1.99
C LEU A 129 9.29 2.34 -2.99
N ASN A 130 8.17 1.79 -2.56
CA ASN A 130 7.20 1.18 -3.43
C ASN A 130 6.19 2.24 -3.84
N TYR A 131 5.76 2.24 -5.09
CA TYR A 131 4.73 3.15 -5.55
C TYR A 131 3.83 2.47 -6.56
N ARG A 132 2.60 2.96 -6.62
CA ARG A 132 1.55 2.45 -7.52
C ARG A 132 0.55 3.55 -7.82
N ILE A 133 -0.18 3.38 -8.91
CA ILE A 133 -1.28 4.28 -9.26
C ILE A 133 -2.61 3.58 -8.97
N SER A 134 -3.49 4.28 -8.28
CA SER A 134 -4.85 3.81 -8.01
C SER A 134 -5.82 5.00 -8.04
N GLY A 135 -6.87 4.91 -8.87
CA GLY A 135 -7.92 5.93 -8.92
C GLY A 135 -7.43 7.35 -9.24
N GLY A 136 -6.43 7.49 -10.11
CA GLY A 136 -5.83 8.80 -10.45
C GLY A 136 -4.87 9.36 -9.40
N LYS A 137 -4.60 8.63 -8.32
CA LYS A 137 -3.62 9.00 -7.30
C LYS A 137 -2.36 8.17 -7.42
N LEU A 138 -1.23 8.82 -7.19
CA LEU A 138 0.05 8.15 -6.92
C LEU A 138 0.09 7.82 -5.42
N ILE A 139 0.24 6.54 -5.11
CA ILE A 139 0.43 6.03 -3.75
C ILE A 139 1.90 5.66 -3.62
N ILE A 140 2.56 6.17 -2.59
CA ILE A 140 3.96 5.90 -2.26
C ILE A 140 3.99 5.28 -0.86
N GLU A 141 4.73 4.20 -0.71
CA GLU A 141 4.86 3.43 0.52
C GLU A 141 6.33 3.10 0.75
N THR A 142 6.79 3.22 1.99
CA THR A 142 8.13 2.75 2.36
C THR A 142 8.12 1.22 2.37
N ALA A 143 9.03 0.58 1.63
CA ALA A 143 9.01 -0.87 1.42
C ALA A 143 9.14 -1.68 2.73
N ASN A 144 9.93 -1.17 3.68
CA ASN A 144 10.16 -1.81 4.98
C ASN A 144 9.40 -1.07 6.08
N LYS A 145 8.19 -1.55 6.42
CA LYS A 145 7.36 -0.97 7.49
C LYS A 145 8.06 -0.96 8.86
N ASP A 146 8.91 -1.96 9.10
CA ASP A 146 9.63 -2.17 10.37
C ASP A 146 10.89 -1.28 10.50
N GLN A 147 11.34 -0.63 9.43
CA GLN A 147 12.53 0.22 9.41
C GLN A 147 12.18 1.71 9.57
N ASP A 148 13.11 2.51 10.08
CA ASP A 148 12.96 3.97 10.23
C ASP A 148 13.13 4.74 8.92
N VAL A 149 12.30 4.39 7.94
CA VAL A 149 12.17 5.13 6.68
C VAL A 149 10.88 5.94 6.75
N PHE A 150 10.95 7.22 6.43
CA PHE A 150 9.80 8.13 6.54
C PHE A 150 9.75 9.11 5.38
N ILE A 151 8.56 9.32 4.84
CA ILE A 151 8.25 10.43 3.94
C ILE A 151 8.00 11.65 4.83
N ILE A 152 8.67 12.77 4.56
CA ILE A 152 8.57 14.00 5.38
C ILE A 152 7.75 15.08 4.70
N ASP A 153 7.36 16.11 5.45
CA ASP A 153 6.59 17.27 4.98
C ASP A 153 5.23 16.85 4.37
N VAL A 154 4.60 15.83 4.96
CA VAL A 154 3.25 15.35 4.60
C VAL A 154 2.17 16.03 5.45
N GLU A 155 1.04 16.40 4.84
CA GLU A 155 -0.03 17.11 5.55
C GLU A 155 -0.79 16.19 6.53
N ASP A 156 -1.13 14.97 6.09
CA ASP A 156 -1.90 13.99 6.87
C ASP A 156 -1.02 12.93 7.58
N GLY A 157 0.16 13.34 8.03
CA GLY A 157 1.14 12.47 8.70
C GLY A 157 0.95 12.33 10.21
N GLY A 158 1.87 11.59 10.84
CA GLY A 158 2.10 11.63 12.28
C GLY A 158 3.38 12.40 12.60
N PHE A 159 3.61 12.73 13.87
CA PHE A 159 4.81 13.44 14.29
C PHE A 159 5.99 12.49 14.56
N LEU A 160 7.18 12.84 14.11
CA LEU A 160 8.41 12.14 14.47
C LEU A 160 8.88 12.59 15.86
N ILE A 161 9.03 11.66 16.81
CA ILE A 161 9.44 11.94 18.19
C ILE A 161 10.68 11.12 18.54
N PRO A 162 11.87 11.72 18.51
CA PRO A 162 13.07 11.13 19.09
C PRO A 162 12.92 10.96 20.60
N ALA A 163 13.18 9.75 21.11
CA ALA A 163 13.01 9.44 22.52
C ALA A 163 14.02 10.18 23.39
N GLY A 164 13.60 10.64 24.58
CA GLY A 164 14.48 11.35 25.52
C GLY A 164 14.76 12.82 25.18
N ILE A 165 14.26 13.32 24.04
CA ILE A 165 14.48 14.68 23.57
C ILE A 165 13.20 15.52 23.73
N GLU A 166 13.38 16.83 23.96
CA GLU A 166 12.28 17.80 23.91
C GLU A 166 11.84 18.05 22.47
N VAL A 167 10.55 17.84 22.20
CA VAL A 167 9.96 17.93 20.87
C VAL A 167 8.84 18.95 20.88
N ASP A 168 8.94 19.92 19.97
CA ASP A 168 7.88 20.88 19.68
C ASP A 168 7.03 20.39 18.51
N MET A 169 5.75 20.17 18.76
CA MET A 169 4.77 19.77 17.74
C MET A 169 3.77 20.89 17.52
N LYS A 170 3.34 21.08 16.27
CA LYS A 170 2.25 21.99 15.90
C LYS A 170 1.09 21.21 15.29
N PRO A 171 0.23 20.58 16.12
CA PRO A 171 -0.96 19.89 15.63
C PRO A 171 -1.90 20.87 14.93
N LEU A 172 -2.27 20.56 13.70
CA LEU A 172 -3.22 21.33 12.91
C LEU A 172 -4.63 21.37 13.53
N TYR A 173 -4.90 20.53 14.54
CA TYR A 173 -6.23 20.22 15.06
C TYR A 173 -6.50 20.65 16.50
N PHE A 174 -5.60 21.40 17.14
CA PHE A 174 -5.91 22.00 18.44
C PHE A 174 -7.04 23.02 18.28
N ASN A 175 -8.25 22.56 18.58
CA ASN A 175 -9.46 23.34 18.40
C ASN A 175 -9.39 24.57 19.30
N ARG A 176 -9.18 25.74 18.69
CA ARG A 176 -8.92 27.04 19.30
C ARG A 176 -10.07 27.61 20.15
N THR A 177 -11.09 26.82 20.46
CA THR A 177 -12.34 27.33 21.03
C THR A 177 -12.27 27.67 22.52
N ASN A 178 -11.15 27.46 23.23
CA ASN A 178 -10.95 27.94 24.61
C ASN A 178 -9.48 28.13 25.02
N THR A 179 -8.65 28.77 24.18
CA THR A 179 -7.18 28.90 24.32
C THR A 179 -6.68 29.84 25.43
N GLN A 180 -7.52 30.33 26.35
CA GLN A 180 -7.06 31.24 27.40
C GLN A 180 -6.67 30.58 28.74
N LEU A 181 -6.85 29.25 28.93
CA LEU A 181 -6.80 28.65 30.27
C LEU A 181 -5.97 27.34 30.43
N TYR A 182 -5.17 26.93 29.44
CA TYR A 182 -4.42 25.66 29.51
C TYR A 182 -2.93 25.88 29.30
N THR A 183 -2.11 25.66 30.34
CA THR A 183 -0.63 25.69 30.26
C THR A 183 0.00 24.30 30.26
N ASP A 184 -0.62 23.34 30.95
CA ASP A 184 -0.15 21.96 31.05
C ASP A 184 -1.20 20.99 30.48
N VAL A 185 -0.72 19.95 29.80
CA VAL A 185 -1.54 18.86 29.28
C VAL A 185 -1.01 17.52 29.78
N VAL A 186 -1.91 16.57 30.03
CA VAL A 186 -1.53 15.20 30.39
C VAL A 186 -1.71 14.34 29.16
N MET A 187 -0.67 13.59 28.82
CA MET A 187 -0.64 12.74 27.64
C MET A 187 -0.32 11.31 28.04
N ASP A 188 -1.02 10.35 27.45
CA ASP A 188 -0.70 8.93 27.57
C ASP A 188 -0.04 8.49 26.24
N LEU A 189 1.20 7.97 26.28
CA LEU A 189 1.90 7.37 25.15
C LEU A 189 1.54 5.88 25.07
N VAL A 190 0.79 5.52 24.03
CA VAL A 190 0.17 4.19 23.88
C VAL A 190 0.58 3.57 22.56
N TYR A 191 1.02 2.31 22.57
CA TYR A 191 1.29 1.56 21.34
C TYR A 191 0.00 0.96 20.75
N PRO A 192 -0.07 0.72 19.44
CA PRO A 192 -1.22 0.03 18.85
C PRO A 192 -1.35 -1.41 19.37
N GLY A 193 -2.58 -1.89 19.52
CA GLY A 193 -2.88 -3.25 19.98
C GLY A 193 -3.16 -3.34 21.48
N GLU A 194 -2.95 -4.53 22.05
CA GLU A 194 -3.24 -4.84 23.46
C GLU A 194 -2.02 -5.53 24.10
N PHE A 195 -1.71 -5.17 25.35
CA PHE A 195 -0.79 -5.95 26.17
C PHE A 195 -1.58 -7.06 26.86
N SER A 196 -1.32 -8.30 26.47
CA SER A 196 -1.95 -9.49 27.07
C SER A 196 -0.90 -10.31 27.81
N TYR A 197 -1.21 -10.69 29.06
CA TYR A 197 -0.35 -11.50 29.90
C TYR A 197 -1.15 -12.60 30.58
N SER A 198 -0.79 -13.85 30.31
CA SER A 198 -1.54 -15.03 30.72
C SER A 198 -0.63 -16.17 31.16
N GLY A 199 -1.12 -17.04 32.03
CA GLY A 199 -0.40 -18.21 32.53
C GLY A 199 -1.18 -18.86 33.68
N LYS A 200 -0.49 -19.57 34.58
CA LYS A 200 -1.10 -20.05 35.83
C LYS A 200 -0.57 -19.31 37.05
N LEU A 201 -1.48 -18.91 37.93
CA LEU A 201 -1.18 -18.39 39.26
C LEU A 201 -1.78 -19.37 40.28
N LEU A 202 -0.96 -19.96 41.15
CA LEU A 202 -1.41 -20.98 42.11
C LEU A 202 -2.19 -22.12 41.42
N ASP A 203 -1.64 -22.64 40.32
CA ASP A 203 -2.23 -23.66 39.44
C ASP A 203 -3.57 -23.31 38.78
N ARG A 204 -4.06 -22.07 38.93
CA ARG A 204 -5.28 -21.59 38.30
C ARG A 204 -4.97 -20.72 37.09
N PRO A 205 -5.74 -20.83 35.98
CA PRO A 205 -5.59 -19.92 34.85
C PRO A 205 -5.74 -18.46 35.29
N TYR A 206 -4.79 -17.63 34.87
CA TYR A 206 -4.80 -16.19 35.06
C TYR A 206 -4.58 -15.51 33.71
N SER A 207 -5.32 -14.43 33.44
CA SER A 207 -5.11 -13.60 32.26
C SER A 207 -5.47 -12.16 32.59
N ILE A 208 -4.65 -11.23 32.08
CA ILE A 208 -4.93 -9.81 32.12
C ILE A 208 -4.66 -9.22 30.73
N THR A 209 -5.55 -8.33 30.31
CA THR A 209 -5.41 -7.57 29.07
C THR A 209 -5.55 -6.10 29.41
N MET A 210 -4.61 -5.29 28.93
CA MET A 210 -4.54 -3.87 29.22
C MET A 210 -4.00 -3.10 28.02
N GLU A 211 -4.27 -1.79 28.01
CA GLU A 211 -3.70 -0.89 27.02
C GLU A 211 -2.18 -0.81 27.18
N PRO A 212 -1.39 -0.96 26.09
CA PRO A 212 0.08 -0.93 26.13
C PRO A 212 0.60 0.50 26.36
N LEU A 213 0.41 0.99 27.58
CA LEU A 213 0.83 2.31 28.04
C LEU A 213 2.32 2.31 28.36
N ALA A 214 3.11 3.09 27.64
CA ALA A 214 4.55 3.22 27.90
C ALA A 214 4.87 4.35 28.88
N ALA A 215 4.09 5.43 28.84
CA ALA A 215 4.29 6.58 29.71
C ALA A 215 3.05 7.46 29.82
N ARG A 216 2.84 8.02 31.01
CA ARG A 216 2.05 9.23 31.23
C ARG A 216 2.98 10.42 31.34
N ILE A 217 2.76 11.41 30.49
CA ILE A 217 3.64 12.54 30.24
C ILE A 217 2.89 13.83 30.56
N VAL A 218 3.59 14.80 31.13
CA VAL A 218 3.07 16.16 31.27
C VAL A 218 3.76 17.03 30.22
N GLY A 219 2.99 17.54 29.28
CA GLY A 219 3.45 18.45 28.24
C GLY A 219 3.02 19.88 28.52
N LYS A 220 3.62 20.81 27.79
CA LYS A 220 3.28 22.23 27.86
C LYS A 220 2.64 22.65 26.55
N LEU A 221 1.47 23.28 26.64
CA LEU A 221 0.80 23.87 25.49
C LEU A 221 0.96 25.38 25.55
N ARG A 222 1.57 25.96 24.50
CA ARG A 222 1.74 27.41 24.37
C ARG A 222 1.29 27.84 23.00
N GLU A 223 0.29 28.71 22.96
CA GLU A 223 -0.39 29.13 21.73
C GLU A 223 -0.94 27.89 21.00
N ASP A 224 -0.27 27.43 19.95
CA ASP A 224 -0.60 26.23 19.17
C ASP A 224 0.56 25.21 19.12
N THR A 225 1.56 25.36 19.99
CA THR A 225 2.72 24.45 20.07
C THR A 225 2.65 23.61 21.32
N LEU A 226 2.67 22.30 21.14
CA LEU A 226 2.79 21.31 22.22
C LEU A 226 4.24 20.88 22.34
N THR A 227 4.86 21.21 23.47
CA THR A 227 6.19 20.76 23.84
C THR A 227 6.08 19.51 24.71
N VAL A 228 6.74 18.42 24.29
CA VAL A 228 6.71 17.11 24.95
C VAL A 228 8.10 16.53 25.10
N VAL A 229 8.36 15.82 26.19
CA VAL A 229 9.52 14.96 26.37
C VAL A 229 9.01 13.56 26.70
N ILE A 230 9.24 12.60 25.82
CA ILE A 230 8.95 11.18 26.09
C ILE A 230 10.17 10.55 26.80
N PRO A 231 10.00 9.47 27.59
CA PRO A 231 11.13 8.75 28.17
C PRO A 231 12.12 8.25 27.09
N ASN A 232 13.36 7.98 27.51
CA ASN A 232 14.37 7.36 26.65
C ASN A 232 13.88 6.00 26.12
N LEU A 233 14.39 5.59 24.96
CA LEU A 233 14.15 4.24 24.43
C LEU A 233 14.49 3.18 25.49
N HIS A 234 13.69 2.11 25.48
CA HIS A 234 13.78 0.96 26.37
C HIS A 234 13.57 1.26 27.87
N LYS A 235 13.12 2.48 28.21
CA LYS A 235 12.71 2.84 29.57
C LYS A 235 11.19 2.92 29.69
N VAL A 236 10.69 2.57 30.87
CA VAL A 236 9.28 2.73 31.23
C VAL A 236 9.08 4.12 31.84
N GLY A 237 8.13 4.88 31.30
CA GLY A 237 7.77 6.19 31.83
C GLY A 237 6.90 6.11 33.09
N ALA A 238 6.64 7.26 33.71
CA ALA A 238 5.71 7.33 34.84
C ALA A 238 4.33 6.77 34.44
N GLY A 239 3.75 5.87 35.24
CA GLY A 239 2.45 5.26 34.89
C GLY A 239 2.50 4.17 33.82
N GLY A 240 3.64 3.94 33.18
CA GLY A 240 3.80 2.94 32.11
C GLY A 240 3.91 1.51 32.64
N ILE A 241 3.47 0.57 31.82
CA ILE A 241 3.55 -0.88 32.05
C ILE A 241 4.50 -1.58 31.08
N ILE A 242 4.85 -0.91 29.98
CA ILE A 242 5.79 -1.39 28.96
C ILE A 242 6.86 -0.32 28.67
N PRO A 243 8.03 -0.70 28.14
CA PRO A 243 9.04 0.27 27.74
C PRO A 243 8.64 1.09 26.51
N VAL A 244 9.23 2.28 26.39
CA VAL A 244 9.21 3.04 25.13
C VAL A 244 10.05 2.29 24.10
N ARG A 245 9.47 2.01 22.94
CA ARG A 245 10.09 1.32 21.80
C ARG A 245 9.98 2.14 20.53
N GLU A 246 10.83 1.88 19.56
CA GLU A 246 10.70 2.51 18.25
C GLU A 246 9.46 2.00 17.52
N GLY A 247 8.89 2.85 16.66
CA GLY A 247 7.73 2.51 15.84
C GLY A 247 6.54 3.43 16.02
N GLU A 248 5.40 3.00 15.48
CA GLU A 248 4.15 3.76 15.54
C GLU A 248 3.54 3.71 16.95
N ALA A 249 3.11 4.87 17.45
CA ALA A 249 2.39 5.02 18.70
C ALA A 249 1.32 6.13 18.58
N ILE A 250 0.50 6.25 19.62
CA ILE A 250 -0.54 7.26 19.76
C ILE A 250 -0.28 8.06 21.02
N LEU A 251 -0.25 9.38 20.90
CA LEU A 251 -0.36 10.29 22.03
C LEU A 251 -1.83 10.63 22.27
N LYS A 252 -2.36 10.17 23.41
CA LYS A 252 -3.70 10.54 23.87
C LYS A 252 -3.62 11.76 24.77
N ILE A 253 -4.08 12.91 24.28
CA ILE A 253 -3.94 14.20 24.93
C ILE A 253 -5.21 14.53 25.71
N ARG A 254 -5.04 14.89 26.99
CA ARG A 254 -6.10 15.38 27.88
C ARG A 254 -5.74 16.78 28.38
N TYR A 255 -6.63 17.73 28.19
CA TYR A 255 -6.42 19.10 28.64
C TYR A 255 -6.77 19.24 30.12
N VAL A 256 -5.91 19.92 30.86
CA VAL A 256 -6.03 20.06 32.31
C VAL A 256 -6.35 21.50 32.66
N SER A 257 -7.55 21.76 33.21
CA SER A 257 -7.84 23.07 33.78
C SER A 257 -7.16 23.17 35.15
N ILE A 258 -6.25 24.12 35.31
CA ILE A 258 -5.55 24.36 36.57
C ILE A 258 -6.00 25.71 37.12
N MET A 259 -6.46 25.74 38.37
CA MET A 259 -6.60 26.98 39.13
C MET A 259 -5.35 27.18 39.96
N GLN A 260 -4.78 28.38 39.88
CA GLN A 260 -3.77 28.79 40.84
C GLN A 260 -4.48 29.43 42.04
N ASN A 261 -4.39 28.80 43.21
CA ASN A 261 -4.90 29.34 44.46
C ASN A 261 -3.71 29.66 45.37
N GLY A 262 -3.28 30.93 45.37
CA GLY A 262 -2.03 31.35 46.00
C GLY A 262 -0.81 30.68 45.36
N SER A 263 0.06 30.08 46.17
CA SER A 263 1.26 29.35 45.71
C SER A 263 0.99 27.90 45.28
N SER A 264 -0.27 27.45 45.31
CA SER A 264 -0.64 26.06 45.02
C SER A 264 -1.42 25.95 43.71
N LEU A 265 -0.98 25.04 42.83
CA LEU A 265 -1.71 24.65 41.63
C LEU A 265 -2.70 23.54 42.00
N GLN A 266 -4.00 23.76 41.76
CA GLN A 266 -5.02 22.73 41.90
C GLN A 266 -5.58 22.37 40.53
N VAL A 267 -5.52 21.09 40.18
CA VAL A 267 -6.18 20.52 38.99
C VAL A 267 -7.68 20.52 39.25
N LEU A 268 -8.43 21.31 38.48
CA LEU A 268 -9.88 21.45 38.66
C LEU A 268 -10.66 20.40 37.91
N ASN A 269 -10.33 20.16 36.64
CA ASN A 269 -11.06 19.26 35.75
C ASN A 269 -10.19 18.80 34.58
N TYR A 270 -10.42 17.56 34.14
CA TYR A 270 -9.98 17.07 32.83
C TYR A 270 -11.06 17.34 31.79
N THR A 271 -10.67 17.68 30.55
CA THR A 271 -11.63 17.64 29.44
C THR A 271 -12.10 16.21 29.21
N SER A 272 -13.40 16.03 28.96
CA SER A 272 -13.96 14.74 28.55
C SER A 272 -13.50 14.31 27.16
N GLN A 273 -13.06 15.26 26.33
CA GLN A 273 -12.47 14.99 25.02
C GLN A 273 -11.01 14.58 25.15
N ILE A 274 -10.69 13.43 24.57
CA ILE A 274 -9.33 12.90 24.40
C ILE A 274 -8.98 13.06 22.93
N GLU A 275 -7.97 13.87 22.64
CA GLU A 275 -7.43 14.00 21.30
C GLU A 275 -6.37 12.90 21.09
N GLN A 276 -6.33 12.32 19.88
CA GLN A 276 -5.38 11.27 19.55
C GLN A 276 -4.50 11.73 18.41
N VAL A 277 -3.20 11.81 18.67
CA VAL A 277 -2.20 12.22 17.69
C VAL A 277 -1.32 11.03 17.38
N LYS A 278 -1.20 10.70 16.09
CA LYS A 278 -0.30 9.66 15.63
C LYS A 278 1.14 10.15 15.72
N VAL A 279 2.02 9.32 16.27
CA VAL A 279 3.44 9.63 16.42
C VAL A 279 4.29 8.44 16.00
N TYR A 280 5.54 8.71 15.63
CA TYR A 280 6.54 7.71 15.33
C TYR A 280 7.73 7.92 16.26
N ILE A 281 7.92 6.97 17.17
CA ILE A 281 9.01 6.98 18.13
C ILE A 281 10.27 6.46 17.45
N VAL A 282 11.36 7.21 17.58
CA VAL A 282 12.66 6.89 16.98
C VAL A 282 13.80 7.21 17.94
N ASP A 283 14.98 6.71 17.63
CA ASP A 283 16.23 7.04 18.32
C ASP A 283 16.65 8.53 18.18
N GLU A 284 17.50 8.97 19.10
CA GLU A 284 18.04 10.33 19.16
C GLU A 284 18.79 10.77 17.90
N ILE A 285 19.30 9.86 17.07
CA ILE A 285 19.91 10.23 15.77
C ILE A 285 18.97 11.04 14.87
N PHE A 286 17.65 10.98 15.08
CA PHE A 286 16.64 11.76 14.36
C PHE A 286 16.34 13.14 14.98
N ASN A 287 17.15 13.62 15.94
CA ASN A 287 16.92 14.89 16.64
C ASN A 287 16.66 16.08 15.70
N GLU A 288 17.40 16.20 14.59
CA GLU A 288 17.21 17.27 13.60
C GLU A 288 15.82 17.29 12.94
N TRP A 289 15.09 16.17 13.03
CA TRP A 289 13.76 15.95 12.44
C TRP A 289 12.65 15.91 13.48
N ALA A 290 12.95 16.18 14.76
CA ALA A 290 11.99 16.19 15.84
C ALA A 290 10.78 17.10 15.53
N GLY A 291 9.57 16.58 15.76
CA GLY A 291 8.32 17.35 15.61
C GLY A 291 7.91 17.57 14.15
N ARG A 292 8.63 17.01 13.17
CA ARG A 292 8.23 17.05 11.76
C ARG A 292 7.07 16.08 11.50
N ASN A 293 6.16 16.49 10.63
CA ASN A 293 5.14 15.59 10.09
C ASN A 293 5.76 14.61 9.11
N VAL A 294 5.53 13.33 9.37
CA VAL A 294 6.06 12.21 8.62
C VAL A 294 5.02 11.12 8.39
N ALA A 295 5.22 10.29 7.36
CA ALA A 295 4.38 9.12 7.12
C ALA A 295 5.15 7.96 6.50
N LYS A 296 4.67 6.74 6.76
CA LYS A 296 5.09 5.51 6.06
C LYS A 296 4.43 5.33 4.69
N SER A 297 3.34 6.04 4.45
CA SER A 297 2.61 6.05 3.18
C SER A 297 2.06 7.44 2.89
N PHE A 298 2.08 7.83 1.62
CA PHE A 298 1.61 9.12 1.14
C PHE A 298 0.83 8.92 -0.16
N SER A 299 -0.30 9.61 -0.29
CA SER A 299 -1.08 9.61 -1.54
C SER A 299 -1.24 11.03 -2.05
N ILE A 300 -1.05 11.23 -3.34
CA ILE A 300 -1.18 12.54 -3.99
C ILE A 300 -1.84 12.36 -5.36
N ASN A 301 -2.56 13.38 -5.84
CA ASN A 301 -3.03 13.38 -7.22
C ASN A 301 -1.81 13.27 -8.16
N ILE A 302 -1.85 12.37 -9.13
CA ILE A 302 -0.71 12.14 -10.02
C ILE A 302 -0.32 13.39 -10.85
N GLU A 303 -1.28 14.27 -11.13
CA GLU A 303 -1.03 15.55 -11.80
C GLU A 303 -0.21 16.49 -10.92
N GLU A 304 -0.55 16.58 -9.64
CA GLU A 304 0.19 17.37 -8.66
C GLU A 304 1.58 16.78 -8.39
N ALA A 305 1.68 15.45 -8.42
CA ALA A 305 2.92 14.71 -8.18
C ALA A 305 4.02 15.03 -9.20
N LEU A 306 3.67 15.36 -10.46
CA LEU A 306 4.63 15.76 -11.49
C LEU A 306 5.54 16.92 -11.04
N ASN A 307 4.99 17.85 -10.27
CA ASN A 307 5.70 19.06 -9.82
C ASN A 307 6.17 18.98 -8.37
N LYS A 308 6.01 17.83 -7.70
CA LYS A 308 6.34 17.68 -6.28
C LYS A 308 7.55 16.79 -6.10
N THR A 309 8.53 17.29 -5.35
CA THR A 309 9.64 16.47 -4.86
C THR A 309 9.21 15.78 -3.57
N ILE A 310 9.23 14.45 -3.56
CA ILE A 310 8.97 13.67 -2.35
C ILE A 310 10.30 13.52 -1.62
N LYS A 311 10.36 13.98 -0.38
CA LYS A 311 11.52 13.84 0.49
C LYS A 311 11.34 12.64 1.41
N VAL A 312 12.40 11.86 1.55
CA VAL A 312 12.42 10.66 2.39
C VAL A 312 13.66 10.73 3.27
N ILE A 313 13.48 10.46 4.55
CA ILE A 313 14.57 10.28 5.50
C ILE A 313 14.64 8.81 5.89
N ALA A 314 15.86 8.31 6.09
CA ALA A 314 16.10 6.95 6.52
C ALA A 314 17.28 6.89 7.47
N ARG A 315 17.21 5.98 8.45
CA ARG A 315 18.39 5.65 9.27
C ARG A 315 19.48 5.03 8.39
N SER A 316 20.70 5.52 8.55
CA SER A 316 21.92 4.98 7.95
C SER A 316 22.96 4.68 9.03
N ARG A 317 24.08 4.04 8.66
CA ARG A 317 25.17 3.75 9.60
C ARG A 317 25.85 5.01 10.14
N GLN A 318 25.74 6.13 9.43
CA GLN A 318 26.41 7.39 9.75
C GLN A 318 25.46 8.43 10.37
N GLY A 319 24.14 8.13 10.45
CA GLY A 319 23.13 9.05 10.97
C GLY A 319 21.80 8.88 10.23
N VAL A 320 21.25 9.99 9.74
CA VAL A 320 20.02 10.01 8.95
C VAL A 320 20.34 10.48 7.53
N ASP A 321 20.10 9.61 6.56
CA ASP A 321 20.27 9.95 5.14
C ASP A 321 18.98 10.57 4.60
N ILE A 322 19.14 11.62 3.81
CA ILE A 322 18.04 12.27 3.09
C ILE A 322 18.10 11.84 1.64
N SER A 323 16.94 11.51 1.09
CA SER A 323 16.83 11.16 -0.31
C SER A 323 15.55 11.71 -0.94
N TYR A 324 15.55 11.80 -2.27
CA TYR A 324 14.51 12.48 -3.02
C TYR A 324 13.93 11.55 -4.08
N ALA A 325 12.60 11.54 -4.20
CA ALA A 325 11.88 10.84 -5.24
C ALA A 325 11.10 11.82 -6.11
N PHE A 326 11.21 11.63 -7.43
CA PHE A 326 10.50 12.38 -8.46
C PHE A 326 9.62 11.41 -9.22
N ILE A 327 8.37 11.29 -8.77
CA ILE A 327 7.42 10.32 -9.32
C ILE A 327 6.10 11.07 -9.54
N PRO A 328 5.52 11.00 -10.75
CA PRO A 328 6.05 10.37 -11.97
C PRO A 328 7.26 11.08 -12.57
N LEU A 329 8.01 10.42 -13.47
CA LEU A 329 9.19 11.02 -14.12
C LEU A 329 8.82 12.18 -15.04
N ALA A 330 7.82 11.99 -15.87
CA ALA A 330 7.35 12.97 -16.84
C ALA A 330 5.94 12.59 -17.28
N SER A 331 5.30 13.48 -18.02
CA SER A 331 4.04 13.15 -18.70
C SER A 331 4.10 13.48 -20.18
N VAL A 332 3.27 12.79 -20.95
CA VAL A 332 3.17 12.89 -22.40
C VAL A 332 1.71 13.11 -22.78
N VAL A 333 1.49 14.08 -23.66
CA VAL A 333 0.19 14.44 -24.22
C VAL A 333 0.32 14.38 -25.75
N LEU A 334 -0.61 13.67 -26.40
CA LEU A 334 -0.68 13.66 -27.86
C LEU A 334 -1.61 14.79 -28.32
N TYR A 335 -1.19 15.57 -29.30
CA TYR A 335 -2.04 16.62 -29.87
C TYR A 335 -2.00 16.59 -31.40
N GLU A 336 -3.12 16.93 -32.02
CA GLU A 336 -3.24 17.07 -33.47
C GLU A 336 -3.07 18.56 -33.84
N PRO A 337 -1.97 18.95 -34.51
CA PRO A 337 -1.69 20.35 -34.82
C PRO A 337 -2.77 21.01 -35.67
N ARG A 338 -3.34 20.31 -36.66
CA ARG A 338 -4.34 20.89 -37.57
C ARG A 338 -5.64 21.27 -36.86
N LEU A 339 -6.02 20.47 -35.86
CA LEU A 339 -7.26 20.64 -35.10
C LEU A 339 -7.05 21.45 -33.81
N ASN A 340 -5.79 21.75 -33.45
CA ASN A 340 -5.40 22.34 -32.18
C ASN A 340 -6.07 21.64 -30.98
N LYS A 341 -6.04 20.30 -30.98
CA LYS A 341 -6.81 19.48 -30.04
C LYS A 341 -5.95 18.37 -29.43
N ILE A 342 -6.10 18.17 -28.12
CA ILE A 342 -5.53 17.02 -27.40
C ILE A 342 -6.31 15.75 -27.77
N ILE A 343 -5.58 14.68 -28.03
CA ILE A 343 -6.11 13.41 -28.48
C ILE A 343 -6.31 12.47 -27.28
N GLY A 344 -7.54 12.00 -27.11
CA GLY A 344 -7.90 10.96 -26.14
C GLY A 344 -7.90 9.56 -26.75
N ASN A 345 -8.29 8.55 -25.96
CA ASN A 345 -8.25 7.13 -26.32
C ASN A 345 -6.86 6.71 -26.84
N ILE A 346 -5.85 7.04 -26.05
CA ILE A 346 -4.45 6.80 -26.37
C ILE A 346 -3.91 5.61 -25.59
N SER A 347 -2.88 4.99 -26.13
CA SER A 347 -2.02 4.07 -25.40
C SER A 347 -0.58 4.46 -25.68
N ILE A 348 0.25 4.50 -24.65
CA ILE A 348 1.64 4.92 -24.76
C ILE A 348 2.50 3.80 -24.17
N ILE A 349 3.54 3.43 -24.89
CA ILE A 349 4.56 2.49 -24.46
C ILE A 349 5.90 3.22 -24.52
N VAL A 350 6.65 3.16 -23.42
CA VAL A 350 8.00 3.72 -23.35
C VAL A 350 8.95 2.59 -22.99
N GLU A 351 10.02 2.41 -23.77
CA GLU A 351 10.96 1.32 -23.56
C GLU A 351 11.61 1.42 -22.15
N GLY A 352 11.60 0.30 -21.42
CA GLY A 352 12.18 0.20 -20.08
C GLY A 352 11.41 0.92 -18.97
N HIS A 353 10.24 1.52 -19.26
CA HIS A 353 9.46 2.30 -18.29
C HIS A 353 8.00 1.89 -18.32
N GLN A 354 7.37 1.90 -17.15
CA GLN A 354 5.92 1.73 -17.07
C GLN A 354 5.24 3.06 -17.44
N VAL A 355 4.14 2.97 -18.19
CA VAL A 355 3.33 4.13 -18.52
C VAL A 355 1.89 3.87 -18.10
N THR A 356 1.32 4.79 -17.36
CA THR A 356 -0.10 4.77 -17.04
C THR A 356 -0.79 5.92 -17.73
N VAL A 357 -1.83 5.61 -18.51
CA VAL A 357 -2.65 6.62 -19.17
C VAL A 357 -3.86 6.92 -18.29
N ILE A 358 -4.01 8.18 -17.90
CA ILE A 358 -5.21 8.68 -17.22
C ILE A 358 -5.77 9.78 -18.11
N ASN A 359 -7.03 9.62 -18.50
CA ASN A 359 -7.71 10.48 -19.47
C ASN A 359 -6.96 10.51 -20.82
N ASP A 360 -6.37 11.66 -21.16
CA ASP A 360 -5.65 11.96 -22.40
C ASP A 360 -4.13 12.16 -22.18
N ARG A 361 -3.63 11.79 -21.00
CA ARG A 361 -2.24 11.98 -20.59
C ARG A 361 -1.60 10.66 -20.16
N GLY A 362 -0.43 10.35 -20.71
CA GLY A 362 0.42 9.24 -20.27
C GLY A 362 1.45 9.71 -19.26
N TYR A 363 1.51 9.08 -18.10
CA TYR A 363 2.52 9.34 -17.06
C TYR A 363 3.60 8.26 -17.13
N ILE A 364 4.85 8.69 -17.32
CA ILE A 364 6.01 7.79 -17.37
C ILE A 364 6.49 7.58 -15.93
N LEU A 365 6.57 6.33 -15.53
CA LEU A 365 7.05 5.89 -14.22
C LEU A 365 8.42 5.24 -14.35
N LEU A 366 9.21 5.24 -13.28
CA LEU A 366 10.55 4.65 -13.25
C LEU A 366 10.50 3.14 -13.51
N THR A 367 9.65 2.39 -12.80
CA THR A 367 9.48 0.93 -12.85
C THR A 367 8.18 0.52 -12.15
N ASP A 368 7.65 -0.67 -12.43
CA ASP A 368 6.50 -1.24 -11.71
C ASP A 368 6.98 -1.93 -10.43
N GLY A 369 6.27 -1.74 -9.30
CA GLY A 369 6.34 -2.61 -8.12
C GLY A 369 7.68 -2.80 -7.39
N GLU A 370 8.81 -2.30 -7.90
CA GLU A 370 10.13 -2.44 -7.28
C GLU A 370 10.63 -1.10 -6.76
N SER A 371 10.64 -0.97 -5.43
CA SER A 371 11.74 -0.43 -4.63
C SER A 371 12.70 0.50 -5.38
N ALA A 372 12.27 1.73 -5.65
CA ALA A 372 13.18 2.74 -6.18
C ALA A 372 14.11 3.19 -5.04
N LEU A 373 15.42 3.09 -5.27
CA LEU A 373 16.37 3.88 -4.50
C LEU A 373 16.03 5.34 -4.81
N PRO A 374 15.75 6.18 -3.81
CA PRO A 374 15.56 7.59 -4.04
C PRO A 374 16.84 8.15 -4.69
N ILE A 375 16.71 8.60 -5.94
CA ILE A 375 17.83 8.81 -6.84
C ILE A 375 18.56 10.10 -6.41
N PRO A 376 19.90 10.13 -6.33
CA PRO A 376 20.64 11.37 -6.17
C PRO A 376 20.23 12.39 -7.24
N VAL A 377 20.30 13.67 -6.88
CA VAL A 377 19.71 14.86 -7.52
C VAL A 377 20.27 15.19 -8.92
N ASN A 378 20.77 14.22 -9.67
CA ASN A 378 21.25 14.47 -11.03
C ASN A 378 20.07 14.74 -11.97
N ARG A 379 19.93 16.02 -12.32
CA ARG A 379 19.03 16.59 -13.33
C ARG A 379 19.42 16.19 -14.76
N SER A 380 19.96 14.99 -14.96
CA SER A 380 20.33 14.54 -16.30
C SER A 380 19.07 14.21 -17.08
N SER A 381 18.86 14.93 -18.18
CA SER A 381 17.87 14.58 -19.19
C SER A 381 18.09 13.14 -19.66
N THR A 382 17.05 12.33 -19.73
CA THR A 382 17.12 10.95 -20.21
C THR A 382 16.45 10.84 -21.57
N GLU A 383 17.11 10.22 -22.54
CA GLU A 383 16.51 9.94 -23.85
C GLU A 383 15.77 8.59 -23.78
N LEU A 384 14.49 8.59 -24.11
CA LEU A 384 13.62 7.41 -24.08
C LEU A 384 12.97 7.17 -25.45
N THR A 385 12.78 5.91 -25.83
CA THR A 385 12.00 5.54 -27.01
C THR A 385 10.52 5.46 -26.65
N LEU A 386 9.67 6.21 -27.37
CA LEU A 386 8.23 6.25 -27.17
C LEU A 386 7.48 5.73 -28.40
N HIS A 387 6.52 4.84 -28.14
CA HIS A 387 5.51 4.41 -29.10
C HIS A 387 4.13 4.87 -28.62
N ALA A 388 3.44 5.65 -29.45
CA ALA A 388 2.10 6.13 -29.14
C ALA A 388 1.08 5.55 -30.11
N TYR A 389 -0.09 5.19 -29.57
CA TYR A 389 -1.20 4.61 -30.31
C TYR A 389 -2.44 5.46 -30.06
N VAL A 390 -3.22 5.71 -31.10
CA VAL A 390 -4.51 6.39 -31.05
C VAL A 390 -5.56 5.41 -31.58
N ASN A 391 -6.60 5.13 -30.81
CA ASN A 391 -7.61 4.11 -31.16
C ASN A 391 -6.97 2.74 -31.51
N ASN A 392 -5.89 2.34 -30.83
CA ASN A 392 -5.07 1.14 -31.07
C ASN A 392 -4.20 1.15 -32.34
N PHE A 393 -4.15 2.25 -33.09
CA PHE A 393 -3.28 2.39 -34.27
C PHE A 393 -2.04 3.19 -33.93
N LYS A 394 -0.87 2.69 -34.36
CA LYS A 394 0.41 3.34 -34.11
C LYS A 394 0.46 4.71 -34.79
N ALA A 395 0.48 5.77 -33.99
CA ALA A 395 0.44 7.16 -34.43
C ALA A 395 1.82 7.84 -34.34
N TYR A 396 2.67 7.38 -33.41
CA TYR A 396 4.01 7.94 -33.22
C TYR A 396 5.03 6.87 -32.86
N ASN A 397 6.25 7.08 -33.34
CA ASN A 397 7.43 6.30 -32.98
C ASN A 397 8.66 7.20 -33.03
N GLY A 398 9.29 7.46 -31.89
CA GLY A 398 10.44 8.33 -31.85
C GLY A 398 11.10 8.39 -30.49
N LYS A 399 12.25 9.06 -30.44
CA LYS A 399 12.95 9.33 -29.20
C LYS A 399 12.51 10.66 -28.62
N ILE A 400 12.27 10.68 -27.31
CA ILE A 400 11.96 11.86 -26.54
C ILE A 400 13.06 12.09 -25.51
N LYS A 401 13.56 13.31 -25.43
CA LYS A 401 14.50 13.71 -24.39
C LYS A 401 13.69 14.29 -23.23
N ILE A 402 13.56 13.52 -22.15
CA ILE A 402 12.76 13.89 -21.00
C ILE A 402 13.60 14.49 -19.87
N ASN A 403 13.06 15.51 -19.24
CA ASN A 403 13.45 16.10 -17.98
C ASN A 403 12.38 15.74 -16.94
N ARG A 404 12.81 15.62 -15.68
CA ARG A 404 11.93 15.21 -14.60
C ARG A 404 10.85 16.26 -14.32
N GLY A 405 9.61 15.82 -14.17
CA GLY A 405 8.43 16.65 -13.88
C GLY A 405 7.82 17.38 -15.08
N GLU A 406 8.44 17.32 -16.25
CA GLU A 406 7.94 18.05 -17.43
C GLU A 406 6.79 17.32 -18.15
N THR A 407 5.99 18.11 -18.86
CA THR A 407 4.94 17.61 -19.78
C THR A 407 5.40 17.79 -21.22
N TYR A 408 5.41 16.71 -21.99
CA TYR A 408 5.81 16.69 -23.39
C TYR A 408 4.59 16.59 -24.30
N PHE A 409 4.49 17.54 -25.23
CA PHE A 409 3.45 17.55 -26.25
C PHE A 409 3.99 16.95 -27.53
N ILE A 410 3.47 15.77 -27.91
CA ILE A 410 3.91 15.05 -29.10
C ILE A 410 2.89 15.30 -30.22
N PRO A 411 3.31 15.97 -31.31
CA PRO A 411 2.44 16.15 -32.46
C PRO A 411 2.20 14.79 -33.12
N VAL A 412 0.93 14.47 -33.35
CA VAL A 412 0.52 13.33 -34.17
C VAL A 412 -0.26 13.85 -35.36
N GLU A 413 -0.06 13.23 -36.52
CA GLU A 413 -0.87 13.49 -37.70
C GLU A 413 -1.97 12.45 -37.80
N LEU A 414 -3.22 12.90 -37.78
CA LEU A 414 -4.42 12.10 -37.82
C LEU A 414 -5.35 12.63 -38.91
N ARG A 415 -6.16 11.74 -39.46
CA ARG A 415 -7.21 12.01 -40.43
C ARG A 415 -8.52 11.46 -39.91
N ASN A 416 -9.60 12.18 -40.18
CA ASN A 416 -10.93 11.75 -39.80
C ASN A 416 -11.45 10.77 -40.85
N LEU A 417 -11.72 9.53 -40.42
CA LEU A 417 -12.43 8.53 -41.21
C LEU A 417 -13.87 8.46 -40.73
N LYS A 418 -14.80 8.88 -41.57
CA LYS A 418 -16.24 8.71 -41.35
C LYS A 418 -16.71 7.47 -42.10
N VAL A 419 -17.35 6.54 -41.39
CA VAL A 419 -17.90 5.31 -41.95
C VAL A 419 -19.41 5.35 -41.78
N SER A 420 -20.15 5.19 -42.87
CA SER A 420 -21.60 5.00 -42.89
C SER A 420 -21.93 3.63 -43.47
N ILE A 421 -22.85 2.90 -42.85
CA ILE A 421 -23.13 1.51 -43.21
C ILE A 421 -24.61 1.35 -43.49
N PHE A 422 -24.95 0.79 -44.65
CA PHE A 422 -26.32 0.69 -45.14
C PHE A 422 -26.67 -0.74 -45.57
N PHE A 423 -27.88 -1.17 -45.27
CA PHE A 423 -28.49 -2.34 -45.89
C PHE A 423 -28.82 -2.06 -47.38
N PRO A 424 -29.05 -3.09 -48.21
CA PRO A 424 -29.41 -2.90 -49.63
C PRO A 424 -30.65 -2.04 -49.87
N ASN A 425 -31.54 -1.94 -48.88
CA ASN A 425 -32.74 -1.09 -48.92
C ASN A 425 -32.45 0.39 -48.58
N GLY A 426 -31.19 0.76 -48.37
CA GLY A 426 -30.75 2.13 -48.01
C GLY A 426 -30.91 2.48 -46.53
N THR A 427 -31.38 1.56 -45.68
CA THR A 427 -31.52 1.81 -44.23
C THR A 427 -30.19 1.67 -43.51
N PRO A 428 -29.86 2.53 -42.52
CA PRO A 428 -28.62 2.41 -41.76
C PRO A 428 -28.54 1.12 -40.95
N ALA A 429 -27.36 0.51 -40.93
CA ALA A 429 -27.11 -0.71 -40.17
C ALA A 429 -26.84 -0.39 -38.68
N TYR A 430 -27.89 -0.38 -37.87
CA TYR A 430 -27.82 0.00 -36.46
C TYR A 430 -27.08 -0.99 -35.54
N THR A 431 -26.97 -2.26 -35.95
CA THR A 431 -26.40 -3.32 -35.13
C THR A 431 -25.43 -4.20 -35.93
N GLY A 432 -24.29 -4.51 -35.34
CA GLY A 432 -23.24 -5.35 -35.93
C GLY A 432 -21.88 -5.12 -35.30
N ILE A 433 -20.87 -5.81 -35.81
CA ILE A 433 -19.47 -5.67 -35.40
C ILE A 433 -18.73 -4.96 -36.52
N LEU A 434 -18.26 -3.74 -36.25
CA LEU A 434 -17.33 -3.01 -37.12
C LEU A 434 -15.89 -3.34 -36.69
N LYS A 435 -15.04 -3.67 -37.66
CA LYS A 435 -13.61 -3.84 -37.50
C LYS A 435 -12.85 -2.92 -38.45
N ILE A 436 -11.73 -2.38 -38.00
CA ILE A 436 -10.75 -1.69 -38.83
C ILE A 436 -9.40 -2.36 -38.59
N ASN A 437 -8.82 -2.99 -39.62
CA ASN A 437 -7.62 -3.85 -39.51
C ASN A 437 -7.68 -4.74 -38.24
N ASP A 438 -8.75 -5.53 -38.12
CA ASP A 438 -9.06 -6.41 -36.99
C ASP A 438 -9.42 -5.76 -35.64
N SER A 439 -9.20 -4.46 -35.46
CA SER A 439 -9.59 -3.73 -34.25
C SER A 439 -11.10 -3.50 -34.23
N ARG A 440 -11.78 -4.00 -33.19
CA ARG A 440 -13.22 -3.77 -33.01
C ARG A 440 -13.49 -2.31 -32.68
N MET A 441 -14.42 -1.70 -33.41
CA MET A 441 -14.79 -0.31 -33.27
C MET A 441 -16.27 -0.15 -32.90
N ASN A 442 -16.58 0.95 -32.21
CA ASN A 442 -17.95 1.27 -31.80
C ASN A 442 -18.68 2.04 -32.89
N ILE A 443 -19.85 1.56 -33.31
CA ILE A 443 -20.73 2.22 -34.28
C ILE A 443 -22.01 2.70 -33.58
N ILE A 444 -22.46 3.91 -33.91
CA ILE A 444 -23.68 4.50 -33.34
C ILE A 444 -24.59 4.90 -34.49
N ASN A 445 -25.84 4.42 -34.46
CA ASN A 445 -26.84 4.77 -35.47
C ASN A 445 -26.41 4.45 -36.93
N GLY A 446 -25.62 3.38 -37.14
CA GLY A 446 -25.12 2.99 -38.46
C GLY A 446 -24.01 3.89 -39.02
N SER A 447 -23.44 4.78 -38.19
CA SER A 447 -22.31 5.61 -38.58
C SER A 447 -21.28 5.77 -37.46
N ALA A 448 -20.05 6.08 -37.82
CA ALA A 448 -19.00 6.41 -36.86
C ALA A 448 -17.94 7.32 -37.46
N SER A 449 -17.21 8.03 -36.60
CA SER A 449 -16.10 8.91 -36.98
C SER A 449 -14.90 8.58 -36.10
N TYR A 450 -13.76 8.29 -36.72
CA TYR A 450 -12.53 7.94 -36.01
C TYR A 450 -11.38 8.80 -36.49
N LEU A 451 -10.57 9.29 -35.54
CA LEU A 451 -9.28 9.89 -35.85
C LEU A 451 -8.23 8.78 -35.94
N LEU A 452 -7.63 8.61 -37.11
CA LEU A 452 -6.66 7.54 -37.38
C LEU A 452 -5.40 8.11 -38.04
N PRO A 453 -4.21 7.53 -37.83
CA PRO A 453 -3.00 7.90 -38.56
C PRO A 453 -3.15 7.72 -40.08
N PRO A 454 -2.40 8.44 -40.92
CA PRO A 454 -2.37 8.19 -42.35
C PRO A 454 -1.96 6.75 -42.68
N GLY A 455 -2.69 6.08 -43.56
CA GLY A 455 -2.38 4.69 -43.91
C GLY A 455 -3.49 3.95 -44.65
N LYS A 456 -3.22 2.68 -44.93
CA LYS A 456 -4.19 1.77 -45.56
C LYS A 456 -4.98 1.02 -44.50
N TYR A 457 -6.30 1.06 -44.63
CA TYR A 457 -7.23 0.44 -43.71
C TYR A 457 -8.21 -0.47 -44.45
N MET A 458 -8.40 -1.67 -43.92
CA MET A 458 -9.48 -2.58 -44.26
C MET A 458 -10.57 -2.43 -43.21
N ILE A 459 -11.78 -2.14 -43.67
CA ILE A 459 -12.94 -1.86 -42.83
C ILE A 459 -13.95 -2.93 -43.12
N GLU A 460 -14.29 -3.70 -42.09
CA GLU A 460 -15.19 -4.84 -42.20
C GLU A 460 -16.37 -4.61 -41.27
N PHE A 461 -17.57 -4.85 -41.78
CA PHE A 461 -18.76 -4.90 -40.98
C PHE A 461 -19.41 -6.26 -41.15
N ASN A 462 -19.83 -6.84 -40.04
CA ASN A 462 -20.55 -8.09 -40.05
C ASN A 462 -21.69 -8.07 -39.03
N ASN A 463 -22.86 -8.55 -39.45
CA ASN A 463 -23.94 -8.98 -38.58
C ASN A 463 -24.36 -10.41 -38.99
N ASN A 464 -25.19 -11.08 -38.20
CA ASN A 464 -25.51 -12.50 -38.39
C ASN A 464 -25.92 -12.87 -39.84
N GLU A 465 -26.51 -11.94 -40.60
CA GLU A 465 -27.03 -12.18 -41.94
C GLU A 465 -26.34 -11.39 -43.05
N TRP A 466 -25.53 -10.39 -42.73
CA TRP A 466 -25.01 -9.40 -43.67
C TRP A 466 -23.57 -9.02 -43.37
N SER A 467 -22.76 -8.85 -44.42
CA SER A 467 -21.39 -8.36 -44.32
C SER A 467 -21.03 -7.38 -45.43
N GLY A 468 -20.05 -6.52 -45.13
CA GLY A 468 -19.49 -5.58 -46.08
C GLY A 468 -18.02 -5.32 -45.75
N ILE A 469 -17.21 -5.15 -46.79
CA ILE A 469 -15.78 -4.88 -46.67
C ILE A 469 -15.45 -3.70 -47.58
N ALA A 470 -14.64 -2.78 -47.09
CA ALA A 470 -14.07 -1.68 -47.85
C ALA A 470 -12.59 -1.53 -47.53
N THR A 471 -11.81 -1.06 -48.50
CA THR A 471 -10.41 -0.69 -48.28
C THR A 471 -10.24 0.79 -48.61
N VAL A 472 -9.63 1.54 -47.70
CA VAL A 472 -9.36 2.97 -47.87
C VAL A 472 -7.89 3.26 -47.65
N ASN A 473 -7.33 4.17 -48.46
CA ASN A 473 -6.02 4.77 -48.22
C ASN A 473 -6.25 6.17 -47.64
N LEU A 474 -6.19 6.29 -46.32
CA LEU A 474 -6.54 7.49 -45.58
C LEU A 474 -5.36 8.48 -45.59
N LEU A 475 -5.30 9.35 -46.60
CA LEU A 475 -4.30 10.42 -46.70
C LEU A 475 -4.85 11.79 -46.25
N GLU A 476 -6.17 11.95 -46.36
CA GLU A 476 -6.95 13.13 -45.98
C GLU A 476 -8.23 12.70 -45.26
N ASP A 477 -8.96 13.66 -44.69
CA ASP A 477 -10.26 13.38 -44.06
C ASP A 477 -11.19 12.75 -45.10
N THR A 478 -11.66 11.53 -44.84
CA THR A 478 -12.36 10.70 -45.83
C THR A 478 -13.68 10.18 -45.26
N SER A 479 -14.74 10.18 -46.08
CA SER A 479 -16.01 9.54 -45.76
C SER A 479 -16.24 8.36 -46.70
N ILE A 480 -16.60 7.21 -46.14
CA ILE A 480 -16.92 6.01 -46.92
C ILE A 480 -18.32 5.49 -46.59
N GLU A 481 -18.91 4.85 -47.58
CA GLU A 481 -20.20 4.17 -47.45
C GLU A 481 -20.01 2.68 -47.74
N ILE A 482 -20.45 1.83 -46.81
CA ILE A 482 -20.40 0.37 -46.95
C ILE A 482 -21.83 -0.13 -47.13
N ASN A 483 -22.12 -0.61 -48.34
CA ASN A 483 -23.38 -1.29 -48.64
C ASN A 483 -23.23 -2.78 -48.33
N LEU A 484 -24.09 -3.28 -47.44
CA LEU A 484 -24.02 -4.65 -46.98
C LEU A 484 -24.55 -5.64 -48.02
N SER A 485 -23.91 -6.80 -48.08
CA SER A 485 -24.31 -7.95 -48.87
C SER A 485 -24.71 -9.11 -47.96
N ARG A 486 -25.68 -9.94 -48.38
CA ARG A 486 -26.16 -11.05 -47.55
C ARG A 486 -25.05 -12.10 -47.41
N ASN A 487 -24.80 -12.54 -46.19
CA ASN A 487 -23.89 -13.65 -45.90
C ASN A 487 -24.41 -14.91 -46.62
N PRO A 488 -23.55 -15.62 -47.37
CA PRO A 488 -23.97 -16.85 -48.06
C PRO A 488 -24.39 -17.90 -47.03
N THR A 489 -25.61 -18.42 -47.14
CA THR A 489 -26.06 -19.50 -46.27
C THR A 489 -25.45 -20.83 -46.72
N MET A 490 -25.38 -21.83 -45.82
CA MET A 490 -24.96 -23.18 -46.19
C MET A 490 -25.81 -23.74 -47.34
N LEU A 491 -27.09 -23.38 -47.41
CA LEU A 491 -27.98 -23.72 -48.52
C LEU A 491 -27.56 -23.05 -49.83
N ASP A 492 -27.10 -21.80 -49.81
CA ASP A 492 -26.60 -21.11 -51.01
C ASP A 492 -25.30 -21.73 -51.52
N VAL A 493 -24.40 -22.10 -50.60
CA VAL A 493 -23.18 -22.86 -50.94
C VAL A 493 -23.53 -24.22 -51.53
N LEU A 494 -24.50 -24.94 -50.95
CA LEU A 494 -24.98 -26.22 -51.47
C LEU A 494 -25.66 -26.07 -52.84
N LYS A 495 -26.41 -25.01 -53.10
CA LYS A 495 -27.00 -24.73 -54.42
C LYS A 495 -25.91 -24.46 -55.47
N ILE A 496 -24.87 -23.71 -55.12
CA ILE A 496 -23.73 -23.46 -56.01
C ILE A 496 -22.98 -24.77 -56.30
N LEU A 497 -22.74 -25.60 -55.28
CA LEU A 497 -22.11 -26.91 -55.44
C LEU A 497 -22.96 -27.85 -56.29
N ALA A 498 -24.27 -27.93 -56.04
CA ALA A 498 -25.19 -28.74 -56.84
C ALA A 498 -25.28 -28.25 -58.30
N ALA A 499 -25.23 -26.93 -58.53
CA ALA A 499 -25.16 -26.38 -59.88
C ALA A 499 -23.84 -26.76 -60.58
N LEU A 500 -22.70 -26.66 -59.87
CA LEU A 500 -21.39 -27.11 -60.39
C LEU A 500 -21.40 -28.61 -60.71
N GLU A 501 -21.92 -29.45 -59.82
CA GLU A 501 -22.07 -30.89 -60.05
C GLU A 501 -22.97 -31.18 -61.25
N SER A 502 -24.10 -30.48 -61.37
CA SER A 502 -25.03 -30.62 -62.51
C SER A 502 -24.35 -30.24 -63.83
N THR A 503 -23.59 -29.13 -63.84
CA THR A 503 -22.81 -28.72 -65.02
C THR A 503 -21.75 -29.77 -65.39
N THR A 504 -21.13 -30.37 -64.38
CA THR A 504 -20.10 -31.41 -64.56
C THR A 504 -20.71 -32.71 -65.11
N ILE A 505 -21.89 -33.11 -64.63
CA ILE A 505 -22.65 -34.26 -65.15
C ILE A 505 -23.08 -34.01 -66.60
N ILE A 506 -23.59 -32.81 -66.93
CA ILE A 506 -23.95 -32.45 -68.31
C ILE A 506 -22.72 -32.53 -69.22
N LEU A 507 -21.57 -32.03 -68.76
CA LEU A 507 -20.31 -32.12 -69.49
C LEU A 507 -19.89 -33.58 -69.73
N LEU A 508 -20.00 -34.45 -68.71
CA LEU A 508 -19.70 -35.87 -68.82
C LEU A 508 -20.65 -36.61 -69.77
N ILE A 509 -21.96 -36.31 -69.72
CA ILE A 509 -22.94 -36.87 -70.66
C ILE A 509 -22.62 -36.45 -72.09
N TYR A 510 -22.28 -35.17 -72.29
CA TYR A 510 -21.87 -34.67 -73.61
C TYR A 510 -20.62 -35.38 -74.13
N LEU A 511 -19.59 -35.53 -73.28
CA LEU A 511 -18.35 -36.24 -73.63
C LEU A 511 -18.60 -37.73 -73.92
N SER A 512 -19.45 -38.40 -73.13
CA SER A 512 -19.85 -39.80 -73.33
C SER A 512 -20.63 -40.00 -74.62
N ASN A 513 -21.59 -39.12 -74.94
CA ASN A 513 -22.32 -39.16 -76.21
C ASN A 513 -21.41 -38.89 -77.41
N LYS A 514 -20.43 -37.99 -77.27
CA LYS A 514 -19.40 -37.77 -78.30
C LYS A 514 -18.53 -39.03 -78.49
N ALA A 515 -18.18 -39.74 -77.42
CA ALA A 515 -17.45 -41.01 -77.49
C ALA A 515 -18.29 -42.14 -78.13
N LYS A 516 -19.58 -42.26 -77.79
CA LYS A 516 -20.52 -43.21 -78.41
C LYS A 516 -20.70 -42.94 -79.90
N LYS A 517 -20.87 -41.69 -80.34
CA LYS A 517 -20.92 -41.32 -81.77
C LYS A 517 -19.64 -41.72 -82.52
N LYS A 518 -18.48 -41.69 -81.84
CA LYS A 518 -17.21 -42.14 -82.40
C LYS A 518 -17.16 -43.68 -82.51
N GLN A 519 -17.69 -44.42 -81.54
CA GLN A 519 -17.79 -45.89 -81.62
C GLN A 519 -18.79 -46.37 -82.67
N THR A 520 -19.98 -45.77 -82.80
CA THR A 520 -20.96 -46.14 -83.83
C THR A 520 -20.50 -45.80 -85.24
N SER A 521 -19.77 -44.69 -85.45
CA SER A 521 -19.16 -44.40 -86.75
C SER A 521 -18.00 -45.35 -87.09
N THR A 522 -17.29 -45.86 -86.08
CA THR A 522 -16.25 -46.89 -86.27
C THR A 522 -16.86 -48.26 -86.57
N PHE A 523 -17.96 -48.63 -85.90
CA PHE A 523 -18.71 -49.87 -86.17
C PHE A 523 -19.38 -49.85 -87.56
N PHE A 524 -19.93 -48.71 -88.01
CA PHE A 524 -20.50 -48.59 -89.35
C PHE A 524 -19.42 -48.69 -90.45
N LYS A 525 -18.22 -48.14 -90.21
CA LYS A 525 -17.08 -48.34 -91.12
C LYS A 525 -16.56 -49.78 -91.13
N ALA A 526 -16.55 -50.48 -90.00
CA ALA A 526 -16.12 -51.87 -89.92
C ALA A 526 -17.10 -52.86 -90.58
N ARG A 527 -18.41 -52.56 -90.62
CA ARG A 527 -19.41 -53.43 -91.25
C ARG A 527 -19.48 -53.28 -92.78
N LEU A 528 -18.98 -52.18 -93.33
CA LEU A 528 -18.87 -51.94 -94.78
C LEU A 528 -17.58 -52.52 -95.40
N SER A 529 -16.65 -53.05 -94.60
CA SER A 529 -15.40 -53.66 -95.10
C SER A 529 -15.42 -55.20 -95.18
N THR A 530 -16.57 -55.86 -94.95
CA THR A 530 -16.67 -57.34 -94.95
C THR A 530 -17.64 -57.94 -95.98
N HIS A 531 -18.12 -57.14 -96.95
CA HIS A 531 -18.72 -57.66 -98.19
C HIS A 531 -17.97 -57.09 -99.39
N ASN A 532 -16.91 -57.82 -99.75
CA ASN A 532 -16.51 -58.03 -101.15
C ASN A 532 -17.42 -59.07 -101.77
#